data_AF-A0A2G6DZQ2-F1
#
_entry.id   AF-A0A2G6DZQ2-F1
#
_cell.length_a   1.000
_cell.length_b   1.000
_cell.length_c   1.000
_cell.angle_alpha   90.00
_cell.angle_beta   90.00
_cell.angle_gamma   90.00
#
_symmetry.space_group_name_H-M   'P 1'
#
loop_
_entity.id
_entity.type
_entity.pdbx_description
1 polymer ?
#
loop_
_entity_poly.entity_id
_entity_poly.type
_entity_poly.pdbx_seq_one_letter_code
_entity_poly.pdbx_strand_id
1 'polypeptide(L)'
;MKTVKIGRNSPCPCGSGKKYKQCCLGKKSVSVAEQYRQRYGIRLKTPEQVAGIIEAGKLLAEIMEGVEAMIAPGLATEEINRFVHDRTVAAGGIPAPLNYHGFPKSVCTSVNEVICHGIPGNDVLRDGDIVNVDITPILGGYYADANKTFFVGTPTENGRK
;
A
#
# COMPACT_ATOMS: atom_id res chain seq x y z
N MET A 1 28.50 -0.40 -28.83
CA MET A 1 28.21 -1.83 -29.08
C MET A 1 27.88 -2.01 -30.56
N LYS A 2 28.58 -2.91 -31.27
CA LYS A 2 28.28 -3.22 -32.67
C LYS A 2 26.93 -3.95 -32.73
N THR A 3 25.93 -3.36 -33.37
CA THR A 3 24.64 -4.02 -33.63
C THR A 3 24.87 -5.21 -34.55
N VAL A 4 24.70 -6.43 -34.04
CA VAL A 4 24.76 -7.65 -34.86
C VAL A 4 23.57 -7.63 -35.82
N LYS A 5 23.83 -7.50 -37.13
CA LYS A 5 22.78 -7.56 -38.15
C LYS A 5 22.31 -9.01 -38.31
N ILE A 6 21.14 -9.33 -37.76
CA ILE A 6 20.49 -10.64 -37.91
C ILE A 6 19.82 -10.73 -39.29
N GLY A 7 20.15 -11.76 -40.07
CA GLY A 7 19.56 -11.99 -41.39
C GLY A 7 18.07 -12.35 -41.32
N ARG A 8 17.27 -11.91 -42.31
CA ARG A 8 15.81 -12.13 -42.35
C ARG A 8 15.41 -13.61 -42.22
N ASN A 9 16.20 -14.53 -42.77
CA ASN A 9 15.93 -15.97 -42.72
C ASN A 9 16.65 -16.70 -41.57
N SER A 10 17.46 -16.01 -40.76
CA SER A 10 18.16 -16.61 -39.61
C SER A 10 17.18 -17.04 -38.52
N PRO A 11 17.53 -18.02 -37.66
CA PRO A 11 16.76 -18.35 -36.47
C PRO A 11 16.47 -17.11 -35.61
N CYS A 12 15.26 -16.99 -35.07
CA CYS A 12 14.86 -15.82 -34.29
C CYS A 12 15.55 -15.82 -32.91
N PRO A 13 16.16 -14.69 -32.47
CA PRO A 13 16.87 -14.61 -31.19
C PRO A 13 15.97 -14.73 -29.96
N CYS A 14 14.64 -14.65 -30.10
CA CYS A 14 13.70 -14.84 -28.99
C CYS A 14 13.50 -16.32 -28.60
N GLY A 15 14.17 -17.27 -29.26
CA GLY A 15 14.08 -18.70 -28.94
C GLY A 15 12.81 -19.41 -29.44
N SER A 16 12.02 -18.80 -30.31
CA SER A 16 10.73 -19.35 -30.76
C SER A 16 10.80 -20.49 -31.78
N GLY A 17 12.00 -20.86 -32.25
CA GLY A 17 12.20 -21.84 -33.33
C GLY A 17 11.80 -21.36 -34.74
N LYS A 18 11.24 -20.15 -34.88
CA LYS A 18 10.83 -19.57 -36.17
C LYS A 18 11.96 -18.77 -36.84
N LYS A 19 11.89 -18.57 -38.17
CA LYS A 19 12.75 -17.62 -38.91
C LYS A 19 12.50 -16.19 -38.41
N TYR A 20 13.54 -15.35 -38.32
CA TYR A 20 13.46 -13.98 -37.80
C TYR A 20 12.35 -13.17 -38.49
N LYS A 21 12.24 -13.27 -39.83
CA LYS A 21 11.18 -12.63 -40.64
C LYS A 21 9.74 -13.03 -40.30
N GLN A 22 9.57 -14.23 -39.75
CA GLN A 22 8.25 -14.79 -39.39
C GLN A 22 7.97 -14.67 -37.89
N CYS A 23 8.87 -14.01 -37.13
CA CYS A 23 8.77 -13.93 -35.69
C CYS A 23 8.92 -12.50 -35.17
N CYS A 24 10.14 -11.95 -35.11
CA CYS A 24 10.41 -10.66 -34.48
C CYS A 24 10.80 -9.56 -35.46
N LEU A 25 11.20 -9.90 -36.70
CA LEU A 25 11.51 -8.88 -37.72
C LEU A 25 10.24 -8.08 -38.01
N GLY A 26 10.28 -6.77 -37.76
CA GLY A 26 9.14 -5.88 -37.96
C GLY A 26 8.11 -5.88 -36.82
N LYS A 27 8.26 -6.74 -35.80
CA LYS A 27 7.52 -6.57 -34.55
C LYS A 27 8.23 -5.52 -33.70
N LYS A 28 7.49 -4.52 -33.20
CA LYS A 28 8.02 -3.59 -32.20
C LYS A 28 8.42 -4.41 -30.98
N SER A 29 9.64 -4.22 -30.47
CA SER A 29 10.02 -4.74 -29.17
C SER A 29 9.09 -4.13 -28.13
N VAL A 30 8.35 -4.95 -27.41
CA VAL A 30 7.53 -4.51 -26.28
C VAL A 30 8.45 -3.93 -25.20
N SER A 31 8.07 -2.78 -24.62
CA SER A 31 8.83 -2.18 -23.52
C SER A 31 8.89 -3.13 -22.33
N VAL A 32 9.92 -3.02 -21.48
CA VAL A 32 10.02 -3.84 -20.26
C VAL A 32 8.76 -3.67 -19.39
N ALA A 33 8.22 -2.45 -19.30
CA ALA A 33 6.98 -2.17 -18.58
C ALA A 33 5.78 -2.95 -19.15
N GLU A 34 5.67 -3.04 -20.48
CA GLU A 34 4.60 -3.79 -21.13
C GLU A 34 4.79 -5.30 -20.99
N GLN A 35 6.04 -5.79 -21.04
CA GLN A 35 6.36 -7.19 -20.76
C GLN A 35 5.95 -7.59 -19.33
N TYR A 36 6.28 -6.77 -18.33
CA TYR A 36 5.91 -7.02 -16.93
C TYR A 36 4.40 -6.99 -16.72
N ARG A 37 3.69 -6.04 -17.36
CA ARG A 37 2.24 -5.95 -17.29
C ARG A 37 1.57 -7.19 -17.89
N GLN A 38 1.98 -7.61 -19.09
CA GLN A 38 1.38 -8.75 -19.78
C GLN A 38 1.67 -10.08 -19.08
N ARG A 39 2.90 -10.26 -18.56
CA ARG A 39 3.33 -11.53 -17.97
C ARG A 39 2.93 -11.71 -16.51
N TYR A 40 2.96 -10.63 -15.73
CA TYR A 40 2.83 -10.71 -14.27
C TYR A 40 1.70 -9.83 -13.71
N GLY A 41 1.02 -9.03 -14.54
CA GLY A 41 0.08 -8.02 -14.05
C GLY A 41 0.76 -6.87 -13.29
N ILE A 42 2.09 -6.78 -13.34
CA ILE A 42 2.87 -5.79 -12.57
C ILE A 42 3.04 -4.51 -13.39
N ARG A 43 2.66 -3.38 -12.80
CA ARG A 43 2.91 -2.05 -13.37
C ARG A 43 4.26 -1.53 -12.87
N LEU A 44 5.24 -1.42 -13.77
CA LEU A 44 6.46 -0.66 -13.48
C LEU A 44 6.10 0.83 -13.41
N LYS A 45 6.44 1.48 -12.29
CA LYS A 45 6.10 2.88 -12.01
C LYS A 45 7.07 3.83 -12.69
N THR A 46 6.57 4.97 -13.16
CA THR A 46 7.41 6.09 -13.65
C THR A 46 7.99 6.90 -12.48
N PRO A 47 9.03 7.72 -12.69
CA PRO A 47 9.56 8.60 -11.63
C PRO A 47 8.49 9.48 -10.97
N GLU A 48 7.54 10.01 -11.73
CA GLU A 48 6.44 10.84 -11.23
C GLU A 48 5.48 10.03 -10.35
N GLN A 49 5.19 8.80 -10.74
CA GLN A 49 4.37 7.89 -9.94
C GLN A 49 5.08 7.48 -8.64
N VAL A 50 6.39 7.29 -8.68
CA VAL A 50 7.19 7.04 -7.48
C VAL A 50 7.17 8.25 -6.56
N ALA A 51 7.36 9.46 -7.09
CA ALA A 51 7.26 10.70 -6.32
C ALA A 51 5.89 10.86 -5.65
N GLY A 52 4.79 10.58 -6.36
CA GLY A 52 3.44 10.61 -5.79
C GLY A 52 3.23 9.60 -4.64
N ILE A 53 3.77 8.39 -4.77
CA ILE A 53 3.73 7.38 -3.69
C ILE A 53 4.56 7.83 -2.48
N ILE A 54 5.70 8.50 -2.70
CA ILE A 54 6.52 9.05 -1.62
C ILE A 54 5.74 10.10 -0.82
N GLU A 55 5.03 11.02 -1.49
CA GLU A 55 4.23 12.03 -0.79
C GLU A 55 3.06 11.41 -0.03
N ALA A 56 2.37 10.41 -0.60
CA ALA A 56 1.34 9.65 0.13
C ALA A 56 1.92 8.92 1.35
N GLY A 57 3.13 8.36 1.24
CA GLY A 57 3.83 7.70 2.33
C GLY A 57 4.27 8.64 3.45
N LYS A 58 4.66 9.87 3.12
CA LYS A 58 4.96 10.91 4.13
C LYS A 58 3.72 11.29 4.93
N LEU A 59 2.58 11.48 4.25
CA LEU A 59 1.31 11.73 4.92
C LEU A 59 0.93 10.56 5.84
N LEU A 60 1.07 9.32 5.37
CA LEU A 60 0.84 8.14 6.21
C LEU A 60 1.70 8.18 7.47
N ALA A 61 3.01 8.40 7.33
CA ALA A 61 3.94 8.43 8.44
C ALA A 61 3.58 9.51 9.47
N GLU A 62 3.22 10.72 9.01
CA GLU A 62 2.76 11.81 9.89
C GLU A 62 1.50 11.42 10.68
N ILE A 63 0.52 10.79 10.01
CA ILE A 63 -0.70 10.33 10.67
C ILE A 63 -0.36 9.22 11.68
N MET A 64 0.52 8.28 11.32
CA MET A 64 0.95 7.19 12.20
C MET A 64 1.63 7.71 13.48
N GLU A 65 2.48 8.73 13.37
CA GLU A 65 3.09 9.41 14.53
C GLU A 65 2.04 10.06 15.43
N GLY A 66 1.04 10.71 14.82
CA GLY A 66 -0.08 11.30 15.57
C GLY A 66 -0.95 10.26 16.28
N VAL A 67 -1.19 9.11 15.65
CA VAL A 67 -1.87 7.97 16.28
C VAL A 67 -1.04 7.46 17.46
N GLU A 68 0.25 7.22 17.27
CA GLU A 68 1.14 6.76 18.35
C GLU A 68 1.10 7.69 19.57
N ALA A 69 1.05 9.00 19.35
CA ALA A 69 1.00 9.99 20.42
C ALA A 69 -0.32 10.02 21.20
N MET A 70 -1.43 9.52 20.62
CA MET A 70 -2.74 9.52 21.29
C MET A 70 -3.12 8.16 21.92
N ILE A 71 -2.47 7.06 21.54
CA ILE A 71 -2.77 5.73 22.11
C ILE A 71 -2.55 5.72 23.62
N ALA A 72 -3.63 5.53 24.36
CA ALA A 72 -3.63 5.46 25.82
C ALA A 72 -4.85 4.68 26.33
N PRO A 73 -4.80 4.11 27.56
CA PRO A 73 -5.98 3.57 28.21
C PRO A 73 -7.10 4.61 28.29
N GLY A 74 -8.33 4.20 28.00
CA GLY A 74 -9.51 5.07 28.01
C GLY A 74 -9.85 5.70 26.65
N LEU A 75 -8.98 5.59 25.65
CA LEU A 75 -9.26 6.08 24.30
C LEU A 75 -10.22 5.13 23.56
N ALA A 76 -11.29 5.65 22.95
CA ALA A 76 -12.14 4.84 22.08
C ALA A 76 -11.52 4.70 20.68
N THR A 77 -11.70 3.53 20.05
CA THR A 77 -11.19 3.30 18.68
C THR A 77 -11.79 4.26 17.65
N GLU A 78 -13.02 4.74 17.87
CA GLU A 78 -13.63 5.79 17.04
C GLU A 78 -12.86 7.13 17.07
N GLU A 79 -12.13 7.42 18.16
CA GLU A 79 -11.31 8.63 18.24
C GLU A 79 -10.08 8.55 17.34
N ILE A 80 -9.49 7.35 17.23
CA ILE A 80 -8.44 7.05 16.25
C ILE A 80 -8.99 7.21 14.83
N ASN A 81 -10.18 6.67 14.55
CA ASN A 81 -10.83 6.82 13.24
C ASN A 81 -11.02 8.29 12.87
N ARG A 82 -11.58 9.10 13.77
CA ARG A 82 -11.80 10.53 13.54
C ARG A 82 -10.48 11.26 13.30
N PHE A 83 -9.45 10.99 14.11
CA PHE A 83 -8.13 11.57 13.90
C PHE A 83 -7.57 11.24 12.51
N VAL A 84 -7.53 9.96 12.13
CA VAL A 84 -7.02 9.52 10.82
C VAL A 84 -7.83 10.13 9.67
N HIS A 85 -9.16 10.16 9.80
CA HIS A 85 -10.05 10.79 8.82
C HIS A 85 -9.73 12.27 8.64
N ASP A 86 -9.74 13.03 9.74
CA ASP A 86 -9.57 14.48 9.72
C ASP A 86 -8.19 14.87 9.18
N ARG A 87 -7.12 14.18 9.59
CA ARG A 87 -5.77 14.42 9.07
C ARG A 87 -5.66 14.10 7.58
N THR A 88 -6.26 12.99 7.14
CA THR A 88 -6.24 12.61 5.73
C THR A 88 -6.97 13.64 4.86
N VAL A 89 -8.17 14.05 5.27
CA VAL A 89 -8.98 15.04 4.54
C VAL A 89 -8.33 16.43 4.56
N ALA A 90 -7.78 16.85 5.70
CA ALA A 90 -7.09 18.14 5.82
C ALA A 90 -5.86 18.25 4.90
N ALA A 91 -5.18 17.13 4.64
CA ALA A 91 -4.07 17.05 3.68
C ALA A 91 -4.53 16.98 2.20
N GLY A 92 -5.84 17.04 1.93
CA GLY A 92 -6.41 16.88 0.59
C GLY A 92 -6.43 15.42 0.10
N GLY A 93 -6.27 14.46 1.01
CA GLY A 93 -6.32 13.04 0.74
C GLY A 93 -7.72 12.43 0.91
N ILE A 94 -7.83 11.16 0.55
CA ILE A 94 -9.02 10.32 0.76
C ILE A 94 -8.63 9.11 1.61
N PRO A 95 -9.34 8.79 2.70
CA PRO A 95 -9.08 7.57 3.45
C PRO A 95 -9.54 6.35 2.63
N ALA A 96 -8.60 5.55 2.14
CA ALA A 96 -8.91 4.44 1.24
C ALA A 96 -9.89 3.40 1.81
N PRO A 97 -9.86 3.03 3.10
CA PRO A 97 -10.78 2.04 3.64
C PRO A 97 -12.23 2.51 3.60
N LEU A 98 -12.48 3.83 3.63
CA LEU A 98 -13.82 4.36 3.72
C LEU A 98 -14.62 4.01 2.46
N ASN A 99 -15.71 3.26 2.65
CA ASN A 99 -16.58 2.72 1.61
C ASN A 99 -15.92 1.69 0.67
N TYR A 100 -14.70 1.23 0.96
CA TYR A 100 -14.07 0.14 0.21
C TYR A 100 -14.81 -1.17 0.48
N HIS A 101 -15.49 -1.70 -0.54
CA HIS A 101 -16.39 -2.85 -0.41
C HIS A 101 -17.42 -2.70 0.74
N GLY A 102 -17.87 -1.47 1.02
CA GLY A 102 -18.82 -1.19 2.10
C GLY A 102 -18.21 -1.07 3.50
N PHE A 103 -16.88 -1.06 3.64
CA PHE A 103 -16.24 -0.83 4.93
C PHE A 103 -16.58 0.58 5.47
N PRO A 104 -17.05 0.71 6.72
CA PRO A 104 -17.75 1.93 7.16
C PRO A 104 -16.85 3.03 7.74
N LYS A 105 -15.54 2.79 7.87
CA LYS A 105 -14.60 3.66 8.61
C LYS A 105 -13.37 4.00 7.78
N SER A 106 -12.60 4.98 8.25
CA SER A 106 -11.45 5.53 7.52
C SER A 106 -10.13 4.84 7.84
N VAL A 107 -10.11 3.95 8.83
CA VAL A 107 -8.95 3.22 9.33
C VAL A 107 -9.42 1.87 9.87
N CYS A 108 -8.53 0.87 9.91
CA CYS A 108 -8.78 -0.36 10.67
C CYS A 108 -8.12 -0.25 12.06
N THR A 109 -8.84 -0.66 13.12
CA THR A 109 -8.29 -0.78 14.48
C THR A 109 -8.55 -2.18 14.99
N SER A 110 -7.50 -2.97 15.15
CA SER A 110 -7.60 -4.40 15.48
C SER A 110 -7.00 -4.64 16.86
N VAL A 111 -7.88 -4.78 17.87
CA VAL A 111 -7.51 -4.94 19.28
C VAL A 111 -7.37 -6.42 19.61
N ASN A 112 -6.27 -6.79 20.29
CA ASN A 112 -6.02 -8.13 20.83
C ASN A 112 -6.22 -9.27 19.80
N GLU A 113 -7.27 -10.07 19.93
CA GLU A 113 -7.55 -11.23 19.08
C GLU A 113 -8.02 -10.88 17.67
N VAL A 114 -8.36 -9.61 17.41
CA VAL A 114 -8.73 -9.14 16.08
C VAL A 114 -7.47 -9.10 15.22
N ILE A 115 -7.41 -10.00 14.22
CA ILE A 115 -6.23 -10.17 13.37
C ILE A 115 -6.00 -8.95 12.47
N CYS A 116 -7.03 -8.51 11.76
CA CYS A 116 -7.01 -7.37 10.87
C CYS A 116 -8.44 -6.87 10.60
N HIS A 117 -8.55 -5.70 9.97
CA HIS A 117 -9.83 -5.10 9.55
C HIS A 117 -10.86 -4.91 10.68
N GLY A 118 -10.39 -4.75 11.93
CA GLY A 118 -11.27 -4.32 13.00
C GLY A 118 -11.91 -2.97 12.68
N ILE A 119 -13.22 -2.85 12.91
CA ILE A 119 -13.99 -1.65 12.60
C ILE A 119 -13.98 -0.74 13.84
N PRO A 120 -13.43 0.48 13.75
CA PRO A 120 -13.50 1.46 14.83
C PRO A 120 -14.94 1.71 15.30
N GLY A 121 -15.10 1.84 16.61
CA GLY A 121 -16.40 2.06 17.25
C GLY A 121 -16.27 2.50 18.71
N ASN A 122 -17.25 2.09 19.52
CA ASN A 122 -17.33 2.47 20.93
C ASN A 122 -16.39 1.65 21.84
N ASP A 123 -15.62 0.72 21.30
CA ASP A 123 -14.65 -0.06 22.06
C ASP A 123 -13.55 0.86 22.60
N VAL A 124 -13.36 0.79 23.93
CA VAL A 124 -12.41 1.60 24.69
C VAL A 124 -11.18 0.76 25.01
N LEU A 125 -10.00 1.29 24.64
CA LEU A 125 -8.71 0.65 24.89
C LEU A 125 -8.42 0.57 26.39
N ARG A 126 -7.88 -0.57 26.84
CA ARG A 126 -7.58 -0.86 28.25
C ARG A 126 -6.07 -1.00 28.45
N ASP A 127 -5.62 -0.71 29.66
CA ASP A 127 -4.23 -0.97 30.04
C ASP A 127 -3.89 -2.45 29.83
N GLY A 128 -2.80 -2.71 29.11
CA GLY A 128 -2.37 -4.06 28.75
C GLY A 128 -2.84 -4.56 27.39
N ASP A 129 -3.77 -3.87 26.73
CA ASP A 129 -4.17 -4.21 25.35
C ASP A 129 -3.01 -3.99 24.37
N ILE A 130 -3.07 -4.72 23.26
CA ILE A 130 -2.38 -4.36 22.02
C ILE A 130 -3.40 -3.93 20.98
N VAL A 131 -3.06 -2.94 20.17
CA VAL A 131 -3.92 -2.48 19.07
C VAL A 131 -3.10 -2.24 17.82
N ASN A 132 -3.47 -2.93 16.74
CA ASN A 132 -2.97 -2.63 15.41
C ASN A 132 -3.81 -1.53 14.78
N VAL A 133 -3.15 -0.52 14.21
CA VAL A 133 -3.80 0.55 13.44
C VAL A 133 -3.27 0.51 12.02
N ASP A 134 -4.16 0.33 11.05
CA ASP A 134 -3.83 0.19 9.63
C ASP A 134 -4.35 1.38 8.82
N ILE A 135 -3.43 2.15 8.27
CA ILE A 135 -3.67 3.48 7.70
C ILE A 135 -3.33 3.46 6.22
N THR A 136 -4.31 3.84 5.39
CA THR A 136 -4.15 3.82 3.94
C THR A 136 -4.68 5.13 3.31
N PRO A 137 -3.89 6.22 3.25
CA PRO A 137 -4.31 7.44 2.57
C PRO A 137 -4.15 7.31 1.06
N ILE A 138 -5.07 7.94 0.33
CA ILE A 138 -4.94 8.24 -1.10
C ILE A 138 -4.61 9.72 -1.22
N LEU A 139 -3.43 10.06 -1.72
CA LEU A 139 -3.00 11.44 -1.96
C LEU A 139 -2.59 11.63 -3.41
N GLY A 140 -3.17 12.61 -4.10
CA GLY A 140 -2.88 12.85 -5.52
C GLY A 140 -3.14 11.65 -6.43
N GLY A 141 -4.06 10.74 -6.04
CA GLY A 141 -4.35 9.49 -6.75
C GLY A 141 -3.40 8.32 -6.44
N TYR A 142 -2.49 8.46 -5.48
CA TYR A 142 -1.56 7.42 -5.06
C TYR A 142 -1.88 6.93 -3.66
N TYR A 143 -1.85 5.60 -3.50
CA TYR A 143 -2.03 4.93 -2.21
C TYR A 143 -0.68 4.78 -1.53
N ALA A 144 -0.64 4.98 -0.22
CA ALA A 144 0.36 4.43 0.68
C ALA A 144 -0.38 3.58 1.72
N ASP A 145 0.25 2.51 2.20
CA ASP A 145 -0.39 1.53 3.07
C ASP A 145 0.61 0.96 4.06
N ALA A 146 0.29 1.04 5.35
CA ALA A 146 1.10 0.48 6.42
C ALA A 146 0.32 0.49 7.74
N ASN A 147 0.65 -0.50 8.58
CA ASN A 147 0.15 -0.62 9.93
C ASN A 147 1.28 -0.73 10.96
N LYS A 148 0.93 -0.46 12.22
CA LYS A 148 1.77 -0.70 13.38
C LYS A 148 0.91 -1.18 14.54
N THR A 149 1.44 -2.13 15.31
CA THR A 149 0.84 -2.56 16.58
C THR A 149 1.42 -1.74 17.72
N PHE A 150 0.54 -1.19 18.55
CA PHE A 150 0.86 -0.36 19.69
C PHE A 150 0.50 -1.06 20.99
N PHE A 151 1.27 -0.75 22.04
CA PHE A 151 0.90 -1.09 23.41
C PHE A 151 0.00 0.00 23.99
N VAL A 152 -1.09 -0.42 24.63
CA VAL A 152 -1.96 0.49 25.36
C VAL A 152 -1.51 0.50 26.82
N GLY A 153 -0.85 1.57 27.23
CA GLY A 153 -0.29 1.67 28.58
C GLY A 153 0.82 0.64 28.83
N THR A 154 0.68 -0.17 29.87
CA THR A 154 1.68 -1.15 30.29
C THR A 154 1.45 -2.50 29.60
N PRO A 155 2.29 -2.94 28.65
CA PRO A 155 2.04 -4.20 27.96
C PRO A 155 2.27 -5.42 28.86
N THR A 156 1.44 -6.44 28.64
CA THR A 156 1.57 -7.76 29.27
C THR A 156 2.85 -8.48 28.82
N GLU A 157 3.26 -9.52 29.55
CA GLU A 157 4.41 -10.35 29.14
C GLU A 157 4.20 -10.95 27.73
N ASN A 158 2.99 -11.44 27.44
CA ASN A 158 2.65 -11.97 26.14
C ASN A 158 2.61 -10.90 25.06
N GLY A 159 2.12 -9.70 25.36
CA GLY A 159 2.11 -8.60 24.39
C GLY A 159 3.51 -8.15 23.96
N ARG A 160 4.53 -8.33 24.82
CA ARG A 160 5.92 -7.99 24.50
C ARG A 160 6.65 -9.03 23.63
N LYS A 161 6.19 -10.29 23.64
CA LYS A 161 6.82 -11.41 22.93
C LYS A 161 6.35 -11.47 21.48
#